data_AF-A0A658ICM4-F1
#
_entry.id   AF-A0A658ICM4-F1
#
_cell.length_a   1.000
_cell.length_b   1.000
_cell.length_c   1.000
_cell.angle_alpha   90.00
_cell.angle_beta   90.00
_cell.angle_gamma   90.00
#
_symmetry.space_group_name_H-M   'P 1'
#
loop_
_entity.id
_entity.type
_entity.pdbx_description
1 polymer ?
#
loop_
_entity_poly.entity_id
_entity_poly.type
_entity_poly.pdbx_seq_one_letter_code
_entity_poly.pdbx_strand_id
1 'polypeptide(L)'
;FRRWLQVRYKTLDVLNHAWWTGFWSHTYTDWSQIESPSPQGETSNHGLNLDWRRFVTAQVKEFYLTEVAPLKAERPELPATTNFMWYFNDYDYWQLKDVVDFVSWDSYPMWHKQEDERAVACKTAMYHDLMRTLKGRPFVLMESTPGQTSWQPVSKLKKPGMHILSSLQAIAHGADAVQY
;
A
#
# COMPACT_ATOMS: atom_id res chain seq x y z
N PHE A 1 14.34 0.59 -13.34
CA PHE A 1 14.90 -0.45 -12.45
C PHE A 1 16.42 -0.47 -12.41
N ARG A 2 17.14 -0.74 -13.51
CA ARG A 2 18.63 -0.79 -13.52
C ARG A 2 19.31 0.42 -12.86
N ARG A 3 18.88 1.65 -13.18
CA ARG A 3 19.38 2.87 -12.51
C ARG A 3 19.16 2.87 -11.00
N TRP A 4 18.00 2.39 -10.54
CA TRP A 4 17.69 2.29 -9.11
C TRP A 4 18.63 1.29 -8.41
N LEU A 5 18.93 0.15 -9.05
CA LEU A 5 19.90 -0.83 -8.54
C LEU A 5 21.32 -0.26 -8.51
N GLN A 6 21.75 0.47 -9.54
CA GLN A 6 23.05 1.15 -9.57
C GLN A 6 23.17 2.15 -8.41
N VAL A 7 22.12 2.93 -8.13
CA VAL A 7 22.12 3.86 -6.98
C VAL A 7 22.20 3.10 -5.66
N ARG A 8 21.50 1.97 -5.52
CA ARG A 8 21.44 1.17 -4.29
C ARG A 8 22.73 0.41 -4.00
N TYR A 9 23.27 -0.30 -4.99
CA TYR A 9 24.37 -1.25 -4.82
C TYR A 9 25.74 -0.72 -5.25
N LYS A 10 25.77 0.33 -6.08
CA LYS A 10 26.97 0.94 -6.68
C LYS A 10 27.76 0.04 -7.64
N THR A 11 28.00 -1.22 -7.30
CA THR A 11 28.72 -2.19 -8.13
C THR A 11 27.95 -3.51 -8.28
N LEU A 12 28.24 -4.26 -9.33
CA LEU A 12 27.64 -5.59 -9.55
C LEU A 12 28.11 -6.60 -8.51
N ASP A 13 29.34 -6.50 -8.00
CA ASP A 13 29.83 -7.42 -6.96
C ASP A 13 28.98 -7.37 -5.70
N VAL A 14 28.62 -6.15 -5.24
CA VAL A 14 27.75 -5.97 -4.06
C VAL A 14 26.34 -6.50 -4.34
N LEU A 15 25.80 -6.26 -5.54
CA LEU A 15 24.49 -6.79 -5.94
C LEU A 15 24.48 -8.32 -6.00
N ASN A 16 25.45 -8.91 -6.72
CA ASN A 16 25.59 -10.36 -6.90
C ASN A 16 25.76 -11.06 -5.54
N HIS A 17 26.54 -10.47 -4.62
CA HIS A 17 26.66 -10.97 -3.26
C HIS A 17 25.33 -10.90 -2.48
N ALA A 18 24.65 -9.76 -2.52
CA ALA A 18 23.38 -9.55 -1.81
C ALA A 18 22.24 -10.45 -2.34
N TRP A 19 22.24 -10.74 -3.63
CA TRP A 19 21.24 -11.58 -4.30
C TRP A 19 21.67 -13.04 -4.43
N TRP A 20 22.85 -13.40 -3.90
CA TRP A 20 23.42 -14.76 -3.95
C TRP A 20 23.43 -15.36 -5.37
N THR A 21 23.79 -14.56 -6.36
CA THR A 21 23.66 -14.92 -7.79
C THR A 21 24.64 -15.99 -8.26
N GLY A 22 25.63 -16.37 -7.44
CA GLY A 22 26.50 -17.51 -7.74
C GLY A 22 25.73 -18.83 -7.78
N PHE A 23 24.60 -18.92 -7.07
CA PHE A 23 23.71 -20.07 -7.14
C PHE A 23 23.03 -20.15 -8.51
N TRP A 24 23.01 -21.35 -9.10
CA TRP A 24 22.53 -21.61 -10.46
C TRP A 24 23.17 -20.75 -11.56
N SER A 25 24.37 -20.22 -11.31
CA SER A 25 25.13 -19.44 -12.30
C SER A 25 24.41 -18.18 -12.80
N HIS A 26 23.67 -17.49 -11.93
CA HIS A 26 22.94 -16.26 -12.26
C HIS A 26 23.77 -14.97 -12.13
N THR A 27 25.09 -15.09 -11.91
CA THR A 27 25.97 -13.92 -11.73
C THR A 27 25.88 -12.97 -12.91
N TYR A 28 25.46 -11.73 -12.64
CA TYR A 28 25.41 -10.66 -13.64
C TYR A 28 26.80 -10.05 -13.82
N THR A 29 27.25 -9.94 -15.07
CA THR A 29 28.52 -9.33 -15.46
C THR A 29 28.35 -7.97 -16.12
N ASP A 30 27.12 -7.59 -16.48
CA ASP A 30 26.77 -6.25 -16.94
C ASP A 30 25.37 -5.83 -16.45
N TRP A 31 25.18 -4.55 -16.15
CA TRP A 31 23.90 -4.04 -15.66
C TRP A 31 22.74 -4.23 -16.64
N SER A 32 23.01 -4.29 -17.94
CA SER A 32 21.99 -4.52 -18.98
C SER A 32 21.37 -5.91 -18.93
N GLN A 33 22.06 -6.90 -18.37
CA GLN A 33 21.56 -8.27 -18.21
C GLN A 33 20.46 -8.38 -17.16
N ILE A 34 20.33 -7.39 -16.26
CA ILE A 34 19.30 -7.40 -15.23
C ILE A 34 17.97 -6.99 -15.86
N GLU A 35 16.98 -7.86 -15.73
CA GLU A 35 15.58 -7.62 -16.12
C GLU A 35 14.66 -7.69 -14.90
N SER A 36 13.41 -7.27 -15.05
CA SER A 36 12.38 -7.48 -14.03
C SER A 36 12.06 -8.96 -13.89
N PRO A 37 11.67 -9.44 -12.69
CA PRO A 37 11.22 -10.82 -12.54
C PRO A 37 9.97 -11.08 -13.39
N SER A 38 9.92 -12.25 -14.03
CA SER A 38 8.86 -12.61 -14.97
C SER A 38 8.62 -14.12 -14.98
N PRO A 39 7.36 -14.61 -15.06
CA PRO A 39 7.07 -16.04 -15.14
C PRO A 39 7.65 -16.73 -16.40
N GLN A 40 8.02 -15.97 -17.43
CA GLN A 40 8.74 -16.47 -18.62
C GLN A 40 10.26 -16.25 -18.55
N GLY A 41 10.78 -15.82 -17.40
CA GLY A 41 12.19 -15.55 -17.17
C GLY A 41 12.60 -15.92 -15.75
N GLU A 42 13.21 -14.98 -15.03
CA GLU A 42 13.68 -15.20 -13.67
C GLU A 42 12.59 -14.89 -12.63
N THR A 43 12.35 -15.83 -11.71
CA THR A 43 11.49 -15.65 -10.52
C THR A 43 12.03 -16.37 -9.28
N SER A 44 13.13 -17.11 -9.40
CA SER A 44 13.72 -17.91 -8.33
C SER A 44 14.67 -17.09 -7.46
N ASN A 45 15.23 -15.99 -7.98
CA ASN A 45 16.08 -15.11 -7.19
C ASN A 45 15.25 -14.21 -6.24
N HIS A 46 15.27 -14.52 -4.95
CA HIS A 46 14.53 -13.75 -3.94
C HIS A 46 15.03 -12.31 -3.78
N GLY A 47 16.33 -12.06 -3.96
CA GLY A 47 16.90 -10.71 -3.92
C GLY A 47 16.32 -9.84 -5.02
N LEU A 48 16.30 -10.36 -6.26
CA LEU A 48 15.66 -9.72 -7.40
C LEU A 48 14.18 -9.44 -7.15
N ASN A 49 13.41 -10.44 -6.71
CA ASN A 49 11.97 -10.30 -6.49
C ASN A 49 11.65 -9.22 -5.43
N LEU A 50 12.41 -9.22 -4.33
CA LEU A 50 12.21 -8.26 -3.24
C LEU A 50 12.59 -6.84 -3.68
N ASP A 51 13.72 -6.68 -4.37
CA ASP A 51 14.16 -5.39 -4.86
C ASP A 51 13.31 -4.86 -6.01
N TRP A 52 12.70 -5.74 -6.80
CA TRP A 52 11.69 -5.33 -7.76
C TRP A 52 10.48 -4.70 -7.07
N ARG A 53 9.95 -5.32 -6.01
CA ARG A 53 8.83 -4.74 -5.24
C ARG A 53 9.19 -3.43 -4.54
N ARG A 54 10.43 -3.33 -4.01
CA ARG A 54 10.97 -2.07 -3.46
C ARG A 54 11.07 -0.99 -4.53
N PHE A 55 11.58 -1.33 -5.73
CA PHE A 55 11.65 -0.42 -6.86
C PHE A 55 10.27 0.05 -7.29
N VAL A 56 9.27 -0.83 -7.37
CA VAL A 56 7.89 -0.47 -7.69
C VAL A 56 7.34 0.56 -6.70
N THR A 57 7.51 0.33 -5.38
CA THR A 57 7.10 1.33 -4.38
C THR A 57 7.84 2.66 -4.57
N ALA A 58 9.15 2.63 -4.83
CA ALA A 58 9.93 3.84 -5.06
C ALA A 58 9.44 4.65 -6.27
N GLN A 59 9.03 3.98 -7.35
CA GLN A 59 8.46 4.65 -8.53
C GLN A 59 7.08 5.23 -8.27
N VAL A 60 6.21 4.53 -7.53
CA VAL A 60 4.90 5.07 -7.13
C VAL A 60 5.05 6.30 -6.23
N LYS A 61 6.02 6.27 -5.31
CA LYS A 61 6.36 7.42 -4.47
C LYS A 61 6.81 8.62 -5.31
N GLU A 62 7.67 8.40 -6.30
CA GLU A 62 8.15 9.44 -7.21
C GLU A 62 7.02 9.99 -8.10
N PHE A 63 6.13 9.12 -8.57
CA PHE A 63 4.95 9.50 -9.34
C PHE A 63 4.02 10.41 -8.52
N TYR A 64 3.67 10.00 -7.30
CA TYR A 64 2.87 10.82 -6.38
C TYR A 64 3.51 12.19 -6.13
N LEU A 65 4.82 12.24 -5.86
CA LEU A 65 5.53 13.51 -5.64
C LEU A 65 5.49 14.41 -6.88
N THR A 66 5.58 13.82 -8.08
CA THR A 66 5.49 14.53 -9.35
C THR A 66 4.10 15.14 -9.55
N GLU A 67 3.02 14.40 -9.23
CA GLU A 67 1.65 14.92 -9.32
C GLU A 67 1.38 16.03 -8.29
N VAL A 68 1.91 15.90 -7.09
CA VAL A 68 1.68 16.86 -5.99
C VAL A 68 2.52 18.13 -6.14
N ALA A 69 3.70 18.06 -6.78
CA ALA A 69 4.61 19.19 -6.94
C ALA A 69 3.95 20.47 -7.49
N PRO A 70 3.22 20.46 -8.63
CA PRO A 70 2.56 21.67 -9.13
C PRO A 70 1.46 22.19 -8.20
N LEU A 71 0.73 21.29 -7.52
CA LEU A 71 -0.31 21.69 -6.55
C LEU A 71 0.28 22.43 -5.35
N LYS A 72 1.41 21.92 -4.85
CA LYS A 72 2.15 22.54 -3.73
C LYS A 72 2.87 23.83 -4.12
N ALA A 73 3.25 23.99 -5.37
CA ALA A 73 3.83 25.24 -5.86
C ALA A 73 2.80 26.38 -5.84
N GLU A 74 1.53 26.09 -6.16
CA GLU A 74 0.45 27.08 -6.16
C GLU A 74 -0.15 27.30 -4.76
N ARG A 75 -0.44 26.22 -4.02
CA ARG A 75 -1.10 26.25 -2.70
C ARG A 75 -0.39 25.33 -1.70
N PRO A 76 0.79 25.74 -1.18
CA PRO A 76 1.60 24.89 -0.31
C PRO A 76 0.89 24.48 0.99
N GLU A 77 -0.07 25.27 1.46
CA GLU A 77 -0.81 25.07 2.70
C GLU A 77 -1.93 24.01 2.60
N LEU A 78 -2.39 23.67 1.40
CA LEU A 78 -3.43 22.65 1.23
C LEU A 78 -2.82 21.24 1.37
N PRO A 79 -3.39 20.34 2.18
CA PRO A 79 -2.84 19.01 2.38
C PRO A 79 -3.09 18.11 1.17
N ALA A 80 -2.12 17.27 0.82
CA ALA A 80 -2.20 16.24 -0.20
C ALA A 80 -2.19 14.84 0.44
N THR A 81 -3.07 13.97 -0.03
CA THR A 81 -3.13 12.56 0.37
C THR A 81 -3.46 11.69 -0.84
N THR A 82 -3.36 10.39 -0.67
CA THR A 82 -3.96 9.39 -1.55
C THR A 82 -4.57 8.31 -0.66
N ASN A 83 -5.68 7.72 -1.10
CA ASN A 83 -6.34 6.67 -0.37
C ASN A 83 -5.57 5.34 -0.48
N PHE A 84 -5.15 4.83 0.67
CA PHE A 84 -4.62 3.48 0.80
C PHE A 84 -5.75 2.45 0.80
N MET A 85 -5.36 1.20 0.58
CA MET A 85 -6.25 0.06 0.48
C MET A 85 -5.93 -0.95 1.59
N TRP A 86 -6.72 -2.01 1.64
CA TRP A 86 -6.65 -3.09 2.62
C TRP A 86 -5.36 -3.96 2.51
N TYR A 87 -5.47 -5.26 2.17
CA TYR A 87 -4.37 -6.20 1.93
C TYR A 87 -3.70 -5.87 0.60
N PHE A 88 -3.18 -4.65 0.50
CA PHE A 88 -2.55 -4.16 -0.70
C PHE A 88 -1.05 -4.33 -0.55
N ASN A 89 -0.58 -5.48 -1.03
CA ASN A 89 0.80 -5.89 -0.84
C ASN A 89 1.73 -5.33 -1.92
N ASP A 90 1.22 -4.63 -2.94
CA ASP A 90 2.06 -4.22 -4.06
C ASP A 90 2.95 -3.02 -3.69
N TYR A 91 2.51 -2.21 -2.72
CA TYR A 91 3.27 -1.05 -2.24
C TYR A 91 3.58 -1.14 -0.74
N ASP A 92 4.72 -0.57 -0.35
CA ASP A 92 5.10 -0.42 1.05
C ASP A 92 4.60 0.92 1.61
N TYR A 93 3.50 0.87 2.38
CA TYR A 93 2.91 2.04 3.03
C TYR A 93 3.83 2.71 4.05
N TRP A 94 4.84 2.04 4.59
CA TRP A 94 5.83 2.67 5.46
C TRP A 94 6.76 3.63 4.72
N GLN A 95 6.88 3.48 3.40
CA GLN A 95 7.61 4.43 2.55
C GLN A 95 6.68 5.51 1.96
N LEU A 96 5.42 5.16 1.68
CA LEU A 96 4.42 6.10 1.15
C LEU A 96 3.92 7.08 2.22
N LYS A 97 3.87 6.67 3.49
CA LYS A 97 3.49 7.57 4.59
C LYS A 97 4.37 8.82 4.69
N ASP A 98 5.60 8.77 4.18
CA ASP A 98 6.55 9.87 4.29
C ASP A 98 6.21 11.01 3.33
N VAL A 99 5.41 10.76 2.28
CA VAL A 99 5.07 11.76 1.26
C VAL A 99 3.65 12.29 1.35
N VAL A 100 2.73 11.57 2.00
CA VAL A 100 1.35 12.05 2.22
C VAL A 100 1.25 12.98 3.44
N ASP A 101 0.49 14.06 3.32
CA ASP A 101 0.27 15.04 4.40
C ASP A 101 -0.67 14.55 5.48
N PHE A 102 -1.43 13.48 5.24
CA PHE A 102 -2.17 12.67 6.23
C PHE A 102 -2.48 11.31 5.61
N VAL A 103 -2.71 10.31 6.45
CA VAL A 103 -3.08 8.97 5.97
C VAL A 103 -4.58 8.96 5.72
N SER A 104 -4.96 8.48 4.54
CA SER A 104 -6.34 8.15 4.25
C SER A 104 -6.44 6.77 3.63
N TRP A 105 -7.58 6.10 3.78
CA TRP A 105 -7.77 4.75 3.24
C TRP A 105 -9.24 4.37 3.04
N ASP A 106 -9.45 3.27 2.32
CA ASP A 106 -10.78 2.78 1.93
C ASP A 106 -11.15 1.49 2.66
N SER A 107 -12.32 1.49 3.32
CA SER A 107 -12.79 0.34 4.10
C SER A 107 -14.10 -0.22 3.56
N TYR A 108 -14.01 -1.45 3.06
CA TYR A 108 -15.16 -2.21 2.55
C TYR A 108 -15.28 -3.60 3.22
N PRO A 109 -15.61 -3.67 4.53
CA PRO A 109 -15.74 -4.95 5.21
C PRO A 109 -16.94 -5.74 4.66
N MET A 110 -16.79 -7.06 4.53
CA MET A 110 -17.86 -7.97 4.11
C MET A 110 -18.81 -8.28 5.27
N TRP A 111 -19.51 -7.26 5.78
CA TRP A 111 -20.53 -7.44 6.83
C TRP A 111 -21.60 -8.44 6.41
N HIS A 112 -22.13 -9.19 7.37
CA HIS A 112 -23.19 -10.19 7.15
C HIS A 112 -22.78 -11.38 6.28
N LYS A 113 -21.48 -11.54 6.01
CA LYS A 113 -20.94 -12.75 5.37
C LYS A 113 -21.12 -13.98 6.27
N GLN A 114 -20.98 -13.80 7.58
CA GLN A 114 -21.17 -14.80 8.62
C GLN A 114 -22.16 -14.26 9.66
N GLU A 115 -22.71 -15.13 10.51
CA GLU A 115 -23.58 -14.71 11.62
C GLU A 115 -22.79 -13.96 12.71
N ASP A 116 -21.58 -14.44 13.02
CA ASP A 116 -20.66 -13.77 13.94
C ASP A 116 -19.85 -12.68 13.21
N GLU A 117 -20.14 -11.42 13.52
CA GLU A 117 -19.47 -10.26 12.95
C GLU A 117 -18.14 -9.92 13.66
N ARG A 118 -17.79 -10.57 14.78
CA ARG A 118 -16.59 -10.22 15.57
C ARG A 118 -15.31 -10.34 14.76
N ALA A 119 -15.19 -11.38 13.95
CA ALA A 119 -13.99 -11.61 13.15
C ALA A 119 -13.77 -10.47 12.13
N VAL A 120 -14.83 -10.04 11.43
CA VAL A 120 -14.74 -8.93 10.47
C VAL A 120 -14.55 -7.59 11.20
N ALA A 121 -15.19 -7.39 12.35
CA ALA A 121 -15.01 -6.20 13.16
C ALA A 121 -13.56 -6.06 13.69
N CYS A 122 -13.01 -7.09 14.34
CA CYS A 122 -11.64 -7.09 14.86
C CYS A 122 -10.62 -6.91 13.74
N LYS A 123 -10.85 -7.57 12.61
CA LYS A 123 -10.02 -7.41 11.42
C LYS A 123 -10.05 -5.95 10.95
N THR A 124 -11.23 -5.36 10.73
CA THR A 124 -11.37 -3.95 10.31
C THR A 124 -10.71 -2.98 11.29
N ALA A 125 -10.91 -3.20 12.59
CA ALA A 125 -10.24 -2.46 13.67
C ALA A 125 -8.72 -2.46 13.55
N MET A 126 -8.10 -3.63 13.33
CA MET A 126 -6.65 -3.75 13.17
C MET A 126 -6.11 -2.88 12.02
N TYR A 127 -6.89 -2.68 10.96
CA TYR A 127 -6.47 -1.83 9.85
C TYR A 127 -6.67 -0.35 10.11
N HIS A 128 -7.73 0.03 10.82
CA HIS A 128 -7.80 1.39 11.36
C HIS A 128 -6.57 1.70 12.23
N ASP A 129 -6.16 0.76 13.08
CA ASP A 129 -4.95 0.89 13.90
C ASP A 129 -3.67 0.98 13.05
N LEU A 130 -3.52 0.13 12.02
CA LEU A 130 -2.39 0.20 11.09
C LEU A 130 -2.30 1.60 10.45
N MET A 131 -3.41 2.10 9.90
CA MET A 131 -3.43 3.39 9.21
C MET A 131 -3.12 4.56 10.16
N ARG A 132 -3.68 4.53 11.38
CA ARG A 132 -3.35 5.50 12.43
C ARG A 132 -1.86 5.46 12.80
N THR A 133 -1.30 4.27 12.97
CA THR A 133 0.09 4.10 13.47
C THR A 133 1.16 4.45 12.45
N LEU A 134 0.86 4.43 11.14
CA LEU A 134 1.81 4.86 10.10
C LEU A 134 2.42 6.23 10.42
N LYS A 135 1.58 7.22 10.78
CA LYS A 135 2.02 8.58 11.13
C LYS A 135 1.79 8.97 12.60
N GLY A 136 1.29 8.06 13.43
CA GLY A 136 1.05 8.30 14.85
C GLY A 136 0.03 9.42 15.14
N ARG A 137 -0.91 9.66 14.21
CA ARG A 137 -1.92 10.71 14.26
C ARG A 137 -3.23 10.21 13.64
N PRO A 138 -4.35 10.93 13.80
CA PRO A 138 -5.61 10.54 13.17
C PRO A 138 -5.49 10.32 11.65
N PHE A 139 -6.34 9.44 11.13
CA PHE A 139 -6.46 9.17 9.70
C PHE A 139 -7.83 9.63 9.18
N VAL A 140 -7.99 9.67 7.86
CA VAL A 140 -9.29 9.89 7.20
C VAL A 140 -9.76 8.57 6.58
N LEU A 141 -10.96 8.11 6.91
CA LEU A 141 -11.59 7.05 6.16
C LEU A 141 -12.18 7.67 4.90
N MET A 142 -11.42 7.62 3.79
CA MET A 142 -11.72 8.33 2.54
C MET A 142 -12.89 7.69 1.80
N GLU A 143 -12.99 6.36 1.87
CA GLU A 143 -14.12 5.65 1.29
C GLU A 143 -14.69 4.61 2.25
N SER A 144 -16.02 4.57 2.30
CA SER A 144 -16.76 3.46 2.88
C SER A 144 -18.14 3.38 2.24
N THR A 145 -18.60 2.19 1.89
CA THR A 145 -19.95 2.07 1.28
C THR A 145 -21.04 2.39 2.31
N PRO A 146 -22.05 3.22 1.98
CA PRO A 146 -23.22 3.40 2.83
C PRO A 146 -24.19 2.21 2.76
N GLY A 147 -24.03 1.32 1.78
CA GLY A 147 -24.90 0.17 1.55
C GLY A 147 -24.12 -1.09 1.20
N GLN A 148 -23.90 -1.32 -0.10
CA GLN A 148 -23.20 -2.48 -0.64
C GLN A 148 -22.14 -2.07 -1.67
N THR A 149 -21.25 -3.00 -1.99
CA THR A 149 -20.26 -2.86 -3.08
C THR A 149 -20.79 -3.44 -4.39
N SER A 150 -19.98 -3.37 -5.46
CA SER A 150 -20.25 -4.01 -6.76
C SER A 150 -19.32 -5.18 -7.08
N TRP A 151 -18.14 -5.24 -6.46
CA TRP A 151 -17.04 -6.14 -6.85
C TRP A 151 -16.83 -7.34 -5.92
N GLN A 152 -17.52 -7.40 -4.78
CA GLN A 152 -17.43 -8.55 -3.88
C GLN A 152 -18.19 -9.75 -4.46
N PRO A 153 -17.75 -11.00 -4.21
CA PRO A 153 -18.43 -12.21 -4.72
C PRO A 153 -19.91 -12.27 -4.36
N VAL A 154 -20.26 -11.77 -3.18
CA VAL A 154 -21.64 -11.51 -2.76
C VAL A 154 -21.65 -10.17 -2.03
N SER A 155 -22.19 -9.14 -2.68
CA SER A 155 -22.34 -7.81 -2.08
C SER A 155 -23.65 -7.75 -1.30
N LYS A 156 -23.61 -8.08 0.00
CA LYS A 156 -24.79 -7.99 0.87
C LYS A 156 -25.01 -6.55 1.32
N LEU A 157 -26.28 -6.16 1.40
CA LEU A 157 -26.67 -4.89 2.01
C LEU A 157 -26.33 -4.86 3.50
N LYS A 158 -25.73 -3.75 3.95
CA LYS A 158 -25.66 -3.42 5.39
C LYS A 158 -27.07 -3.43 6.00
N LYS A 159 -27.27 -4.23 7.05
CA LYS A 159 -28.50 -4.21 7.85
C LYS A 159 -28.67 -2.85 8.55
N PRO A 160 -29.91 -2.47 8.94
CA PRO A 160 -30.15 -1.26 9.72
C PRO A 160 -29.20 -1.18 10.94
N GLY A 161 -28.57 -0.02 11.13
CA GLY A 161 -27.59 0.21 12.20
C GLY A 161 -26.14 -0.18 11.87
N MET A 162 -25.88 -1.02 10.87
CA MET A 162 -24.51 -1.46 10.55
C MET A 162 -23.66 -0.30 9.98
N HIS A 163 -24.26 0.60 9.21
CA HIS A 163 -23.54 1.76 8.68
C HIS A 163 -23.00 2.65 9.80
N ILE A 164 -23.87 3.10 10.71
CA ILE A 164 -23.47 3.93 11.86
C ILE A 164 -22.51 3.19 12.80
N LEU A 165 -22.71 1.89 13.04
CA LEU A 165 -21.76 1.07 13.80
C LEU A 165 -20.36 1.10 13.17
N SER A 166 -20.27 0.83 11.87
CA SER A 166 -18.98 0.81 11.16
C SER A 166 -18.31 2.19 11.12
N SER A 167 -19.07 3.27 10.99
CA SER A 167 -18.53 4.64 11.03
C SER A 167 -18.02 5.00 12.42
N LEU A 168 -18.78 4.67 13.48
CA LEU A 168 -18.34 4.89 14.87
C LEU A 168 -17.12 4.02 15.24
N GLN A 169 -17.01 2.82 14.69
CA GLN A 169 -15.81 1.98 14.85
C GLN A 169 -14.57 2.69 14.30
N ALA A 170 -14.64 3.26 13.09
CA ALA A 170 -13.51 4.01 12.52
C ALA A 170 -13.12 5.20 13.41
N ILE A 171 -14.09 5.98 13.90
CA ILE A 171 -13.87 7.10 14.81
C ILE A 171 -13.23 6.63 16.12
N ALA A 172 -13.72 5.53 16.71
CA ALA A 172 -13.16 4.96 17.94
C ALA A 172 -11.70 4.52 17.77
N HIS A 173 -11.30 4.15 16.56
CA HIS A 173 -9.91 3.87 16.19
C HIS A 173 -9.14 5.09 15.66
N GLY A 174 -9.65 6.31 15.83
CA GLY A 174 -8.93 7.55 15.52
C GLY A 174 -9.08 8.06 14.09
N ALA A 175 -10.20 7.78 13.42
CA ALA A 175 -10.58 8.51 12.22
C ALA A 175 -11.12 9.90 12.58
N ASP A 176 -10.59 10.96 11.97
CA ASP A 176 -11.12 12.32 12.10
C ASP A 176 -12.25 12.62 11.10
N ALA A 177 -12.39 11.78 10.07
CA ALA A 177 -13.47 11.83 9.11
C ALA A 177 -13.83 10.44 8.59
N VAL A 178 -15.11 10.25 8.28
CA VAL A 178 -15.68 9.07 7.64
C VAL A 178 -16.48 9.51 6.43
N GLN A 179 -15.98 9.19 5.24
CA GLN A 179 -16.54 9.60 3.95
C GLN A 179 -17.18 8.39 3.21
N TYR A 180 -18.06 8.70 2.25
CA TYR A 180 -18.90 7.75 1.49
C TYR A 180 -18.88 8.05 0.00
#